data_AF-A0A8T5ARS4-F1
#
_entry.id   AF-A0A8T5ARS4-F1
#
_cell.length_a   1.000
_cell.length_b   1.000
_cell.length_c   1.000
_cell.angle_alpha   90.00
_cell.angle_beta   90.00
_cell.angle_gamma   90.00
#
_symmetry.space_group_name_H-M   'P 1'
#
loop_
_entity.id
_entity.type
_entity.pdbx_description
1 polymer ?
#
loop_
_entity_poly.entity_id
_entity_poly.type
_entity_poly.pdbx_seq_one_letter_code
_entity_poly.pdbx_strand_id
1 'polypeptide(L)'
;MVKCPKCGSEPAALVKTWGITLRGNSEGTSKLMGLFECLNCKTRFRTTVEKAEETVSIKNMVERIKEIKGELMQTLKNLREKIKTLETERANLMIEIEKLKKAAESRVSALESEVNMLREEVKSLRELLGYTEEKH
;
A
#
# COMPACT_ATOMS: atom_id res chain seq x y z
N MET A 1 -18.99 -15.36 -31.32
CA MET A 1 -18.53 -16.56 -32.05
C MET A 1 -19.55 -16.88 -33.14
N VAL A 2 -19.12 -17.36 -34.31
CA VAL A 2 -20.02 -17.55 -35.47
C VAL A 2 -20.42 -19.02 -35.63
N LYS A 3 -21.72 -19.29 -35.73
CA LYS A 3 -22.29 -20.63 -35.94
C LYS A 3 -22.19 -21.08 -37.40
N CYS A 4 -21.96 -22.38 -37.63
CA CYS A 4 -21.98 -22.92 -38.99
C CYS A 4 -23.41 -22.92 -39.56
N PRO A 5 -23.67 -22.29 -40.72
CA PRO A 5 -25.01 -22.24 -41.31
C PRO A 5 -25.51 -23.60 -41.82
N LYS A 6 -24.62 -24.60 -41.98
CA LYS A 6 -24.97 -25.93 -42.50
C LYS A 6 -25.34 -26.94 -41.42
N CYS A 7 -24.67 -26.93 -40.27
CA CYS A 7 -24.83 -27.95 -39.22
C CYS A 7 -25.05 -27.37 -37.82
N GLY A 8 -25.13 -26.05 -37.67
CA GLY A 8 -25.40 -25.39 -36.39
C GLY A 8 -24.25 -25.40 -35.36
N SER A 9 -23.19 -26.19 -35.59
CA SER A 9 -22.04 -26.33 -34.68
C SER A 9 -21.27 -25.01 -34.47
N GLU A 10 -20.84 -24.75 -33.23
CA GLU A 10 -19.74 -23.83 -32.86
C GLU A 10 -18.48 -24.68 -32.61
N PRO A 11 -17.22 -24.27 -32.94
CA PRO A 11 -16.73 -23.04 -33.56
C PRO A 11 -16.24 -23.23 -35.00
N ALA A 12 -16.31 -22.17 -35.81
CA ALA A 12 -15.67 -22.14 -37.12
C ALA A 12 -14.31 -21.43 -37.04
N ALA A 13 -13.26 -22.04 -37.58
CA ALA A 13 -11.93 -21.44 -37.61
C ALA A 13 -11.90 -20.31 -38.66
N LEU A 14 -11.38 -19.13 -38.29
CA LEU A 14 -11.20 -18.02 -39.21
C LEU A 14 -10.05 -18.35 -40.18
N VAL A 15 -10.36 -18.48 -41.48
CA VAL A 15 -9.39 -18.85 -42.51
C VAL A 15 -8.76 -17.62 -43.16
N LYS A 16 -9.57 -16.59 -43.45
CA LYS A 16 -9.11 -15.38 -44.14
C LYS A 16 -10.06 -14.22 -43.89
N THR A 17 -9.54 -13.01 -43.79
CA THR A 17 -10.34 -11.79 -43.75
C THR A 17 -9.96 -10.86 -44.90
N TRP A 18 -10.93 -10.11 -45.42
CA TRP A 18 -10.70 -9.02 -46.36
C TRP A 18 -11.75 -7.93 -46.19
N GLY A 19 -11.38 -6.70 -46.54
CA GLY A 19 -12.32 -5.58 -46.57
C GLY A 19 -13.17 -5.61 -47.83
N ILE A 20 -14.46 -5.31 -47.70
CA ILE A 20 -15.34 -5.06 -48.84
C ILE A 20 -15.86 -3.62 -48.74
N THR A 21 -15.69 -2.85 -49.83
CA THR A 21 -16.38 -1.59 -50.04
C THR A 21 -17.68 -1.85 -50.79
N LEU A 22 -18.82 -1.62 -50.15
CA LEU A 22 -20.12 -1.64 -50.84
C LEU A 22 -20.31 -0.30 -51.54
N ARG A 23 -20.47 -0.35 -52.88
CA ARG A 23 -20.75 0.84 -53.69
C ARG A 23 -22.26 1.11 -53.65
N GLY A 24 -22.68 1.88 -52.66
CA GLY A 24 -24.06 2.38 -52.48
C GLY A 24 -24.02 3.82 -51.95
N ASN A 25 -24.95 4.65 -52.42
CA ASN A 25 -24.91 6.14 -52.44
C ASN A 25 -24.95 6.89 -51.09
N SER A 26 -24.39 6.34 -50.01
CA SER A 26 -24.22 7.08 -48.76
C SER A 26 -23.04 6.50 -47.99
N GLU A 27 -21.98 7.31 -47.88
CA GLU A 27 -20.85 7.19 -46.92
C GLU A 27 -20.24 5.79 -46.77
N GLY A 28 -19.06 5.60 -47.40
CA GLY A 28 -18.37 4.32 -47.57
C GLY A 28 -18.14 3.53 -46.28
N THR A 29 -19.13 2.73 -45.89
CA THR A 29 -19.02 1.77 -44.79
C THR A 29 -18.24 0.55 -45.27
N SER A 30 -16.93 0.57 -45.03
CA SER A 30 -16.07 -0.59 -45.25
C SER A 30 -16.40 -1.68 -44.20
N LYS A 31 -17.00 -2.80 -44.64
CA LYS A 31 -17.26 -3.95 -43.76
C LYS A 31 -16.12 -4.96 -43.87
N LEU A 32 -15.69 -5.50 -42.74
CA LEU A 32 -14.70 -6.57 -42.69
C LEU A 32 -15.42 -7.92 -42.84
N MET A 33 -15.09 -8.66 -43.89
CA MET A 33 -15.65 -10.00 -44.12
C MET A 33 -14.62 -11.05 -43.75
N GLY A 34 -15.06 -12.08 -43.03
CA GLY A 34 -14.27 -13.26 -42.70
C GLY A 34 -14.80 -14.49 -43.41
N LEU A 35 -13.90 -15.30 -43.95
CA LEU A 35 -14.15 -16.67 -44.39
C LEU A 35 -13.85 -17.61 -43.22
N PHE A 36 -14.83 -18.43 -42.88
CA PHE A 36 -14.78 -19.38 -41.79
C PHE A 36 -14.91 -20.80 -42.34
N GLU A 37 -14.18 -21.75 -41.75
CA GLU A 37 -14.30 -23.17 -42.05
C GLU A 37 -14.87 -23.90 -40.84
N CYS A 38 -15.98 -24.61 -41.02
CA CYS A 38 -16.60 -25.39 -39.95
C CYS A 38 -15.73 -26.61 -39.62
N LEU A 39 -15.35 -26.76 -38.35
CA LEU A 39 -14.52 -27.90 -37.92
C LEU A 39 -15.27 -29.25 -38.03
N ASN A 40 -16.60 -29.24 -37.90
CA ASN A 40 -17.44 -30.44 -37.94
C ASN A 40 -17.72 -30.93 -39.36
N CYS A 41 -18.24 -30.06 -40.23
CA CYS A 41 -18.68 -30.44 -41.58
C CYS A 41 -17.80 -29.90 -42.73
N LYS A 42 -16.65 -29.28 -42.40
CA LYS A 42 -15.68 -28.68 -43.34
C LYS A 42 -16.23 -27.65 -44.31
N THR A 43 -17.46 -27.19 -44.10
CA THR A 43 -18.10 -26.20 -44.97
C THR A 43 -17.50 -24.82 -44.73
N ARG A 44 -17.14 -24.15 -45.83
CA ARG A 44 -16.62 -22.79 -45.81
C ARG A 44 -17.74 -21.79 -46.01
N PHE A 45 -17.83 -20.79 -45.16
CA PHE A 45 -18.87 -19.76 -45.22
C PHE A 45 -18.31 -18.38 -44.87
N ARG A 46 -18.97 -17.33 -45.34
CA ARG A 46 -18.54 -15.95 -45.13
C ARG A 46 -19.49 -15.24 -44.18
N THR A 47 -18.96 -14.41 -43.29
CA THR A 47 -19.76 -13.59 -42.38
C THR A 47 -19.03 -12.27 -42.10
N THR A 48 -19.77 -11.26 -41.67
CA THR A 48 -19.18 -10.02 -41.17
C THR A 48 -18.44 -10.29 -39.87
N VAL A 49 -17.22 -9.79 -39.79
CA VAL A 49 -16.42 -9.79 -38.57
C VAL A 49 -16.54 -8.38 -37.99
N GLU A 50 -17.24 -8.27 -36.87
CA GLU A 50 -17.18 -7.05 -36.06
C GLU A 50 -15.77 -6.96 -35.49
N LYS A 51 -15.08 -5.84 -35.74
CA LYS A 51 -13.84 -5.55 -35.02
C LYS A 51 -14.20 -5.43 -33.55
N ALA A 52 -13.68 -6.31 -32.71
CA ALA A 52 -13.77 -6.14 -31.27
C ALA A 52 -13.18 -4.77 -30.91
N GLU A 53 -13.99 -3.88 -30.35
CA GLU A 53 -13.56 -2.58 -29.84
C GLU A 53 -12.77 -2.78 -28.54
N GLU A 54 -11.58 -3.37 -28.64
CA GLU A 54 -10.57 -3.30 -27.58
C GLU A 54 -9.68 -2.07 -27.80
N THR A 55 -10.29 -0.89 -27.86
CA THR A 55 -9.55 0.36 -27.83
C THR A 55 -9.88 1.10 -26.54
N VAL A 56 -9.49 0.54 -25.40
CA VAL A 56 -9.09 1.43 -24.30
C VAL A 56 -7.88 2.19 -24.83
N SER A 57 -8.13 3.40 -25.31
CA SER A 57 -7.11 4.24 -25.94
C SER A 57 -5.89 4.33 -25.02
N ILE A 58 -4.71 3.95 -25.52
CA ILE A 58 -3.44 4.01 -24.78
C ILE A 58 -3.28 5.38 -24.10
N LYS A 59 -3.81 6.45 -24.72
CA LYS A 59 -3.86 7.80 -24.16
C LYS A 59 -4.55 7.87 -22.79
N ASN A 60 -5.67 7.18 -22.61
CA ASN A 60 -6.40 7.15 -21.34
C ASN A 60 -5.62 6.39 -20.27
N MET A 61 -4.92 5.32 -20.63
CA MET A 61 -4.06 4.59 -19.70
C MET A 61 -2.87 5.44 -19.24
N VAL A 62 -2.25 6.16 -20.17
CA VAL A 62 -1.13 7.07 -19.85
C VAL A 62 -1.57 8.18 -18.90
N GLU A 63 -2.77 8.75 -19.08
CA GLU A 63 -3.26 9.81 -18.19
C GLU A 63 -3.52 9.30 -16.78
N ARG A 64 -4.16 8.13 -16.64
CA ARG A 64 -4.34 7.46 -15.33
C ARG A 64 -3.01 7.19 -14.63
N ILE A 65 -1.98 6.76 -15.37
CA ILE A 65 -0.64 6.52 -14.80
C ILE A 65 -0.03 7.82 -14.27
N LYS A 66 -0.21 8.96 -14.97
CA LYS A 66 0.28 10.26 -14.49
C LYS A 66 -0.42 10.70 -13.21
N GLU A 67 -1.74 10.54 -13.14
CA GLU A 67 -2.52 10.86 -11.94
C GLU A 67 -2.03 10.03 -10.75
N ILE A 68 -1.95 8.70 -10.90
CA ILE A 68 -1.43 7.79 -9.87
C ILE A 68 -0.01 8.19 -9.44
N LYS A 69 0.87 8.52 -10.39
CA LYS A 69 2.23 9.00 -10.09
C LYS A 69 2.19 10.28 -9.26
N GLY A 70 1.31 11.21 -9.59
CA GLY A 70 1.11 12.46 -8.85
C GLY A 70 0.68 12.21 -7.39
N GLU A 71 -0.35 11.40 -7.20
CA GLU A 71 -0.86 11.03 -5.86
C GLU A 71 0.19 10.31 -5.02
N LEU A 72 0.95 9.39 -5.62
CA LEU A 72 2.05 8.69 -4.94
C LEU A 72 3.17 9.65 -4.54
N MET A 73 3.54 10.61 -5.40
CA MET A 73 4.54 11.62 -5.06
C MET A 73 4.09 12.50 -3.90
N GLN A 74 2.81 12.91 -3.87
CA GLN A 74 2.26 13.71 -2.77
C GLN A 74 2.23 12.90 -1.47
N THR A 75 1.81 11.64 -1.52
CA THR A 75 1.79 10.74 -0.37
C THR A 75 3.19 10.54 0.19
N LEU A 76 4.18 10.31 -0.68
CA LEU A 76 5.58 10.17 -0.30
C LEU A 76 6.14 11.43 0.36
N LYS A 77 5.77 12.61 -0.14
CA LYS A 77 6.15 13.90 0.48
C LYS A 77 5.56 14.01 1.89
N ASN A 78 4.26 13.76 2.04
CA ASN A 78 3.57 13.83 3.33
C ASN A 78 4.18 12.84 4.35
N LEU A 79 4.51 11.61 3.93
CA LEU A 79 5.14 10.61 4.78
C LEU A 79 6.54 11.05 5.22
N ARG A 80 7.34 11.61 4.32
CA ARG A 80 8.67 12.15 4.67
C ARG A 80 8.59 13.29 5.69
N GLU A 81 7.61 14.17 5.55
CA GLU A 81 7.38 15.25 6.51
C GLU A 81 6.97 14.70 7.89
N LYS A 82 6.04 13.74 7.94
CA LYS A 82 5.65 13.06 9.18
C LYS A 82 6.83 12.34 9.85
N ILE A 83 7.68 11.66 9.08
CA ILE A 83 8.89 11.01 9.61
C ILE A 83 9.80 12.04 10.27
N LYS A 84 10.06 13.18 9.62
CA LYS A 84 10.88 14.24 10.21
C LYS A 84 10.30 14.77 11.52
N THR A 85 8.99 15.00 11.56
CA THR A 85 8.32 15.43 12.80
C THR A 85 8.49 14.40 13.91
N LEU A 86 8.23 13.12 13.62
CA LEU A 86 8.39 12.03 14.59
C LEU A 86 9.84 11.87 15.07
N GLU A 87 10.83 12.06 14.19
CA GLU A 87 12.25 12.04 14.56
C GLU A 87 12.58 13.18 15.55
N THR A 88 12.04 14.38 15.33
CA THR A 88 12.22 15.50 16.28
C THR A 88 11.53 15.27 17.61
N GLU A 89 10.29 14.76 17.60
CA GLU A 89 9.54 14.43 18.81
C GLU A 89 10.26 13.34 19.61
N ARG A 90 10.76 12.29 18.95
CA ARG A 90 11.56 11.25 19.59
C ARG A 90 12.81 11.83 20.26
N ALA A 91 13.54 12.72 19.58
CA ALA A 91 14.74 13.33 20.16
C ALA A 91 14.40 14.17 21.41
N ASN A 92 13.31 14.94 21.35
CA ASN A 92 12.84 15.75 22.48
C ASN A 92 12.43 14.88 23.68
N LEU A 93 11.66 13.80 23.43
CA LEU A 93 11.25 12.87 24.48
C LEU A 93 12.44 12.17 25.14
N MET A 94 13.46 11.79 24.36
CA MET A 94 14.70 11.21 24.91
C MET A 94 15.41 12.19 25.86
N ILE A 95 15.44 13.49 25.53
CA ILE A 95 16.02 14.52 26.40
C ILE A 95 15.20 14.67 27.68
N GLU A 96 13.87 14.63 27.59
CA GLU A 96 12.98 14.72 28.75
C GLU A 96 13.14 13.52 29.69
N ILE A 97 13.19 12.30 29.15
CA ILE A 97 13.45 11.08 29.92
C ILE A 97 14.77 11.20 30.69
N GLU A 98 15.84 11.65 30.03
CA GLU A 98 17.15 11.80 30.67
C GLU A 98 17.13 12.85 31.80
N LYS A 99 16.41 13.96 31.61
CA LYS A 99 16.22 14.98 32.66
C LYS A 99 15.46 14.41 33.87
N LEU A 100 14.37 13.70 33.62
CA LEU A 100 13.56 13.08 34.67
C LEU A 100 14.36 12.02 35.43
N LYS A 101 15.14 11.21 34.71
CA LYS A 101 16.03 10.21 35.30
C LYS A 101 17.04 10.84 36.24
N LYS A 102 17.76 11.88 35.79
CA LYS A 102 18.72 12.62 36.64
C LYS A 102 18.08 13.23 37.87
N ALA A 103 16.87 13.78 37.73
CA ALA A 103 16.13 14.35 38.85
C ALA A 103 15.66 13.28 39.85
N ALA A 104 15.33 12.07 39.38
CA ALA A 104 15.00 10.95 40.25
C ALA A 104 16.25 10.44 40.99
N GLU A 105 17.35 10.25 40.28
CA GLU A 105 18.63 9.80 40.86
C GLU A 105 19.14 10.77 41.93
N SER A 106 19.07 12.09 41.70
CA SER A 106 19.48 13.08 42.69
C SER A 106 18.59 13.06 43.93
N ARG A 107 17.28 12.86 43.78
CA ARG A 107 16.34 12.73 44.90
C ARG A 107 16.60 11.46 45.71
N VAL A 108 16.85 10.33 45.03
CA VAL A 108 17.19 9.07 45.71
C VAL A 108 18.48 9.25 46.52
N SER A 109 19.53 9.84 45.93
CA SER A 109 20.79 10.08 46.65
C SER A 109 20.62 11.00 47.86
N ALA A 110 19.81 12.06 47.75
CA ALA A 110 19.51 12.95 48.88
C ALA A 110 18.78 12.20 50.01
N LEU A 111 17.75 11.43 49.68
CA LEU A 111 16.99 10.65 50.65
C LEU A 111 17.83 9.55 51.29
N GLU A 112 18.68 8.86 50.54
CA GLU A 112 19.61 7.87 51.09
C GLU A 112 20.58 8.49 52.10
N SER A 113 21.08 9.70 51.82
CA SER A 113 21.92 10.46 52.75
C SER A 113 21.15 10.84 54.01
N GLU A 114 19.93 11.37 53.89
CA GLU A 114 19.07 11.69 55.03
C GLU A 114 18.75 10.47 55.89
N VAL A 115 18.40 9.34 55.28
CA VAL A 115 18.15 8.08 56.00
C VAL A 115 19.39 7.60 56.74
N ASN A 116 20.58 7.72 56.14
CA ASN A 116 21.83 7.35 56.80
C ASN A 116 22.12 8.26 57.99
N MET A 117 21.95 9.58 57.86
CA MET A 117 22.11 10.52 58.97
C MET A 117 21.14 10.19 60.11
N LEU A 118 19.86 9.98 59.80
CA LEU A 118 18.86 9.62 60.80
C LEU A 118 19.17 8.28 61.50
N ARG A 119 19.72 7.30 60.77
CA ARG A 119 20.16 6.02 61.38
C ARG A 119 21.30 6.23 62.38
N GLU A 120 22.28 7.05 62.04
CA GLU A 120 23.40 7.37 62.94
C GLU A 120 22.95 8.21 64.15
N GLU A 121 22.03 9.16 63.97
CA GLU A 121 21.42 9.91 65.07
C GLU A 121 20.65 8.98 66.02
N VAL A 122 19.82 8.07 65.49
CA VAL A 122 19.09 7.08 66.30
C VAL A 122 20.06 6.19 67.07
N LYS A 123 21.16 5.75 66.44
CA LYS A 123 22.19 4.95 67.11
C LYS A 123 22.84 5.73 68.26
N SER A 124 23.25 6.98 67.99
CA SER A 124 23.87 7.87 68.99
C SER A 124 22.93 8.13 70.18
N LEU A 125 21.63 8.33 69.92
CA LEU A 125 20.62 8.52 70.97
C LEU A 125 20.41 7.24 71.80
N ARG A 126 20.41 6.06 71.17
CA ARG A 126 20.32 4.78 71.91
C ARG A 126 21.51 4.57 72.84
N GLU A 127 22.72 4.84 72.35
CA GLU A 127 23.96 4.75 73.13
C GLU A 127 23.92 5.71 74.34
N LEU A 128 23.47 6.95 74.13
CA LEU A 128 23.35 7.96 75.21
C LEU A 128 22.30 7.59 76.27
N LEU A 129 21.21 6.93 75.86
CA LEU A 129 20.14 6.48 76.75
C LEU A 129 20.45 5.12 77.41
N GLY A 130 21.57 4.47 77.07
CA GLY A 130 21.98 3.20 77.68
C GLY A 130 21.11 2.00 77.25
N TYR A 131 20.40 2.10 76.12
CA TYR A 131 19.68 0.95 75.56
C TYR A 131 20.69 -0.01 74.92
N THR A 132 21.11 -1.05 75.65
CA THR A 132 21.81 -2.19 75.07
C THR A 132 20.85 -3.00 74.23
N GLU A 133 21.22 -3.31 72.98
CA GLU A 133 20.43 -4.19 72.11
C GLU A 133 20.10 -5.50 72.84
N GLU A 134 18.83 -5.69 73.22
CA GLU A 134 18.32 -7.01 73.53
C GLU A 134 18.38 -7.82 72.24
N LYS A 135 19.40 -8.68 72.13
CA LYS A 135 19.54 -9.65 71.05
C LYS A 135 18.32 -10.57 71.09
N HIS A 136 17.41 -10.41 70.14
CA HIS A 136 16.40 -11.39 69.78
C HIS A 136 16.83 -12.18 68.55
#